data_AF-A0AAV5M1K9-F1
#
_entry.id   AF-A0AAV5M1K9-F1
#
_cell.length_a   1.000
_cell.length_b   1.000
_cell.length_c   1.000
_cell.angle_alpha   90.00
_cell.angle_beta   90.00
_cell.angle_gamma   90.00
#
_symmetry.space_group_name_H-M   'P 1'
#
loop_
_entity.id
_entity.type
_entity.pdbx_description
1 polymer ?
#
loop_
_entity_poly.entity_id
_entity_poly.type
_entity_poly.pdbx_seq_one_letter_code
_entity_poly.pdbx_strand_id
1 'polypeptide(L)' 'MQQQDRLMPIIEKLALVIRAASEEVVRDHFGGEIIDELYNRFTKKLEQSALFSDSSFVPNLDLFTFLKRNGRE' A
#
# COMPACT_ATOMS: atom_id res chain seq x y z
N MET A 1 14.93 20.44 5.85
CA MET A 1 15.07 19.80 4.52
C MET A 1 15.58 18.35 4.56
N GLN A 2 16.29 17.85 5.58
CA GLN A 2 16.91 16.51 5.55
C GLN A 2 15.98 15.30 5.81
N GLN A 3 14.71 15.49 6.16
CA GLN A 3 13.82 14.37 6.54
C GLN A 3 13.09 13.75 5.34
N GLN A 4 12.83 14.55 4.31
CA GLN A 4 12.07 14.14 3.11
C GLN A 4 12.88 13.18 2.22
N ASP A 5 14.20 13.36 2.15
CA ASP A 5 15.13 12.53 1.37
C ASP A 5 15.23 11.07 1.87
N ARG A 6 14.93 10.81 3.15
CA ARG A 6 14.96 9.45 3.75
C ARG A 6 13.65 8.68 3.61
N LEU A 7 12.54 9.36 3.34
CA LEU A 7 11.21 8.76 3.27
C LEU A 7 10.84 8.26 1.86
N MET A 8 11.45 8.84 0.83
CA MET A 8 11.28 8.42 -0.57
C MET A 8 11.39 6.90 -0.80
N PRO A 9 12.44 6.20 -0.32
CA PRO A 9 12.56 4.76 -0.53
C PRO A 9 11.45 3.94 0.15
N ILE A 10 10.81 4.45 1.21
CA ILE A 10 9.69 3.79 1.89
C ILE A 10 8.41 3.95 1.08
N ILE A 11 8.18 5.16 0.56
CA ILE A 11 6.98 5.50 -0.23
C ILE A 11 6.97 4.76 -1.56
N GLU A 12 8.10 4.74 -2.26
CA GLU A 12 8.26 3.99 -3.51
C GLU A 12 8.04 2.49 -3.27
N LYS A 13 8.63 1.94 -2.20
CA LYS A 13 8.44 0.53 -1.84
C LYS A 13 6.97 0.21 -1.54
N LEU A 14 6.27 1.07 -0.79
CA LEU A 14 4.84 0.87 -0.52
C LEU A 14 4.01 0.92 -1.81
N ALA A 15 4.30 1.88 -2.69
CA ALA A 15 3.62 2.01 -3.96
C ALA A 15 3.77 0.74 -4.81
N LEU A 16 4.97 0.17 -4.85
CA LEU A 16 5.25 -1.10 -5.53
C LEU A 16 4.52 -2.29 -4.89
N VAL A 17 4.47 -2.37 -3.56
CA VAL A 17 3.73 -3.44 -2.86
C VAL A 17 2.24 -3.37 -3.18
N ILE A 18 1.64 -2.17 -3.13
CA ILE A 18 0.23 -1.97 -3.46
C ILE A 18 -0.02 -2.33 -4.93
N ARG A 19 0.85 -1.88 -5.86
CA ARG A 19 0.77 -2.22 -7.28
C ARG A 19 0.81 -3.73 -7.49
N ALA A 20 1.79 -4.42 -6.94
CA ALA A 20 1.90 -5.87 -7.06
C ALA A 20 0.66 -6.61 -6.53
N ALA A 21 0.02 -6.12 -5.47
CA ALA A 21 -1.17 -6.73 -4.89
C ALA A 21 -2.48 -6.43 -5.63
N SER A 22 -2.56 -5.36 -6.43
CA SER A 22 -3.83 -4.87 -6.97
C SER A 22 -3.87 -4.65 -8.49
N GLU A 23 -2.74 -4.66 -9.20
CA GLU A 23 -2.66 -4.32 -10.62
C GLU A 23 -3.56 -5.21 -11.48
N GLU A 24 -3.59 -6.51 -11.24
CA GLU A 24 -4.43 -7.45 -11.99
C GLU A 24 -5.92 -7.11 -11.87
N VAL A 25 -6.41 -6.89 -10.64
CA VAL A 25 -7.80 -6.51 -10.37
C VAL A 25 -8.16 -5.17 -11.03
N VAL A 26 -7.26 -4.20 -10.96
CA VAL A 26 -7.48 -2.88 -11.59
C VAL A 26 -7.50 -3.01 -13.11
N ARG A 27 -6.58 -3.78 -13.69
CA ARG A 27 -6.49 -3.99 -15.14
C ARG A 27 -7.71 -4.72 -15.67
N ASP A 28 -8.21 -5.73 -14.97
CA ASP A 28 -9.40 -6.48 -15.37
C ASP A 28 -10.65 -5.61 -15.38
N HIS A 29 -10.75 -4.63 -14.48
CA HIS A 29 -11.93 -3.78 -14.38
C HIS A 29 -11.87 -2.52 -15.27
N PHE A 30 -10.70 -1.89 -15.40
CA PHE A 30 -10.55 -0.58 -16.04
C PHE A 30 -9.76 -0.60 -17.34
N GLY A 31 -9.13 -1.72 -17.70
CA GLY A 31 -8.23 -1.83 -18.85
C GLY A 31 -6.76 -1.60 -18.50
N GLY A 32 -5.89 -2.08 -19.39
CA GLY A 32 -4.43 -2.02 -19.20
C GLY A 32 -3.83 -0.64 -19.49
N GLU A 33 -4.51 0.19 -20.28
CA GLU A 33 -3.95 1.47 -20.74
C GLU A 33 -3.72 2.48 -19.60
N ILE A 34 -4.45 2.35 -18.50
CA ILE A 34 -4.40 3.30 -17.38
C ILE A 34 -3.38 2.95 -16.31
N ILE A 35 -2.83 1.73 -16.31
CA ILE A 35 -2.11 1.16 -15.16
C ILE A 35 -0.89 1.99 -14.77
N ASP A 36 -0.01 2.30 -15.73
CA ASP A 36 1.22 3.04 -15.43
C ASP A 36 0.94 4.47 -14.97
N GLU A 37 -0.01 5.15 -15.62
CA GLU A 37 -0.40 6.49 -15.20
C GLU A 37 -1.04 6.50 -13.81
N LEU A 38 -1.90 5.53 -13.52
CA LEU A 38 -2.57 5.39 -12.22
C LEU A 38 -1.54 5.24 -11.09
N TYR A 39 -0.62 4.28 -11.21
CA TYR A 39 0.35 4.04 -10.15
C TYR A 39 1.39 5.16 -10.03
N ASN A 40 1.75 5.83 -11.14
CA ASN A 40 2.58 7.05 -11.07
C ASN A 40 1.89 8.17 -10.29
N ARG A 41 0.59 8.40 -10.52
CA ARG A 41 -0.21 9.38 -9.77
C ARG A 41 -0.39 8.95 -8.32
N PHE A 42 -0.54 7.67 -8.05
CA PHE A 42 -0.63 7.11 -6.70
C PHE A 42 0.64 7.38 -5.90
N THR A 43 1.82 7.08 -6.43
CA THR A 43 3.11 7.35 -5.77
C THR A 43 3.25 8.84 -5.42
N LYS A 44 2.98 9.74 -6.38
CA LYS A 44 3.00 11.20 -6.14
C LYS A 44 2.03 11.63 -5.04
N LYS A 45 0.84 11.03 -4.96
CA LYS A 45 -0.13 11.31 -3.90
C LYS A 45 0.34 10.81 -2.54
N LEU A 46 1.04 9.66 -2.48
CA LEU A 46 1.63 9.15 -1.25
C LEU A 46 2.76 10.07 -0.75
N GLU A 47 3.63 10.53 -1.64
CA GLU A 47 4.70 11.51 -1.35
C GLU A 47 4.16 12.81 -0.75
N GLN A 48 3.01 13.28 -1.27
CA GLN A 48 2.33 14.48 -0.79
C GLN A 48 1.50 14.23 0.47
N SER A 49 1.26 12.98 0.85
CA SER A 49 0.40 12.68 1.98
C SER A 49 1.13 12.93 3.30
N ALA A 50 0.40 13.47 4.28
CA ALA A 50 0.90 13.60 5.65
C ALA A 50 1.05 12.26 6.38
N LEU A 51 0.57 11.14 5.79
CA LEU A 51 0.56 9.81 6.42
C LEU A 51 1.96 9.39 6.89
N PHE A 52 3.01 9.68 6.11
CA PHE A 52 4.39 9.32 6.46
C PHE A 52 5.11 10.39 7.28
N SER A 53 4.48 11.54 7.50
CA SER A 53 4.97 12.61 8.37
C SER A 53 4.39 12.50 9.78
N ASP A 54 3.26 11.82 9.93
CA ASP A 54 2.63 11.60 11.21
C ASP A 54 3.26 10.38 11.93
N SER A 55 3.93 10.63 13.04
CA SER A 55 4.52 9.57 13.88
C SER A 55 3.48 8.63 14.49
N SER A 56 2.20 8.98 14.48
CA SER A 56 1.10 8.13 14.95
C SER A 56 0.54 7.21 13.86
N PHE A 57 0.97 7.36 12.60
CA PHE A 57 0.55 6.49 11.52
C PHE A 57 1.13 5.08 11.71
N VAL A 58 0.24 4.10 11.91
CA VAL A 58 0.59 2.69 11.97
C VAL A 58 0.26 2.07 10.61
N PRO A 59 1.28 1.70 9.80
CA PRO A 59 1.08 1.37 8.39
C PRO A 59 0.31 0.08 8.13
N ASN A 60 0.19 -0.83 9.11
CA ASN A 60 -0.60 -2.06 8.99
C ASN A 60 -1.17 -2.48 10.36
N LEU A 61 -2.43 -2.91 10.37
CA LEU A 61 -3.04 -3.61 11.50
C LEU A 61 -3.08 -5.11 11.17
N ASP A 62 -2.13 -5.87 11.72
CA ASP A 62 -2.10 -7.32 11.55
C ASP A 62 -3.05 -7.97 12.56
N LEU A 63 -4.22 -8.39 12.07
CA LEU A 63 -5.14 -9.20 12.87
C LEU A 63 -4.77 -10.68 12.74
N PHE A 64 -4.39 -11.30 13.85
CA PHE A 64 -4.21 -12.75 13.93
C PHE A 64 -5.23 -13.38 14.87
N THR A 65 -5.72 -14.56 14.51
CA THR A 65 -6.67 -15.33 15.32
C THR A 65 -6.15 -16.75 15.48
N PHE A 66 -6.16 -17.26 16.72
CA PHE A 66 -5.85 -18.66 16.99
C PHE A 66 -7.14 -19.47 17.09
N LEU A 67 -7.28 -20.49 16.25
CA LEU A 67 -8.49 -21.29 16.16
C LEU A 67 -8.24 -22.71 16.70
N LYS A 68 -9.23 -23.24 17.44
CA LYS A 68 -9.28 -24.64 17.83
C LYS A 68 -10.51 -25.29 17.18
N ARG A 69 -10.32 -26.46 16.56
CA ARG A 69 -11.44 -27.26 16.03
C ARG A 69 -12.29 -27.75 17.20
N ASN A 70 -13.58 -27.45 17.19
CA ASN A 70 -14.54 -28.09 18.09
C ASN A 70 -14.80 -29.51 17.58
N GLY A 71 -14.65 -30.51 18.46
CA GLY A 71 -15.09 -31.88 18.18
C GLY A 71 -16.61 -31.91 18.15
N ARG A 72 -17.20 -32.63 17.19
CA ARG A 72 -18.57 -33.12 17.35
C ARG A 72 -18.47 -34.31 18.30
N GLU A 73 -19.16 -34.25 19.43
CA GLU A 73 -19.50 -35.46 20.19
C GLU A 73 -20.34 -36.40 19.34
#